data_AF-A0A956E6P5-F1
#
_entry.id   AF-A0A956E6P5-F1
#
_cell.length_a   1.000
_cell.length_b   1.000
_cell.length_c   1.000
_cell.angle_alpha   90.00
_cell.angle_beta   90.00
_cell.angle_gamma   90.00
#
_symmetry.space_group_name_H-M   'P 1'
#
loop_
_entity.id
_entity.type
_entity.pdbx_description
1 polymer ?
#
loop_
_entity_poly.entity_id
_entity_poly.type
_entity_poly.pdbx_seq_one_letter_code
_entity_poly.pdbx_strand_id
1 'polypeptide(L)'
;MIGRFLLGLIKGVVVGAVVAVVLVKGLGIVTWGAVVAYVAAVVTGLLTALVSGKAIWVRDAGVENAIKAVAGVLIAVVGMYGVRRWLPYSVDLSLLQAGSGRLGDLPAAALPLVGTLLALMFEIDNTGESAKEAGRAQSKQRIAESKRVEELDVAESELATHSSPRRRARH
;
A
#
# COMPACT_ATOMS: atom_id res chain seq x y z
N MET A 1 -6.74 0.22 -15.41
CA MET A 1 -7.14 -0.93 -14.58
C MET A 1 -5.98 -1.91 -14.33
N ILE A 2 -5.20 -2.28 -15.36
CA ILE A 2 -4.02 -3.16 -15.21
C ILE A 2 -3.04 -2.70 -14.12
N GLY A 3 -2.72 -1.40 -14.06
CA GLY A 3 -1.79 -0.86 -13.06
C GLY A 3 -2.30 -0.97 -11.62
N ARG A 4 -3.63 -0.92 -11.43
CA ARG A 4 -4.25 -1.07 -10.10
C ARG A 4 -4.27 -2.53 -9.67
N PHE A 5 -4.56 -3.44 -10.60
CA PHE A 5 -4.43 -4.87 -10.37
C PHE A 5 -3.00 -5.24 -9.94
N LEU A 6 -1.99 -4.75 -10.67
CA LEU A 6 -0.57 -4.93 -10.34
C LEU A 6 -0.23 -4.34 -8.96
N LEU A 7 -0.75 -3.16 -8.64
CA LEU A 7 -0.54 -2.53 -7.33
C LEU A 7 -1.13 -3.37 -6.19
N GLY A 8 -2.35 -3.88 -6.35
CA GLY A 8 -2.97 -4.80 -5.39
C GLY A 8 -2.17 -6.08 -5.22
N LEU A 9 -1.73 -6.68 -6.34
CA LEU A 9 -0.88 -7.88 -6.33
C LEU A 9 0.42 -7.63 -5.52
N ILE A 10 1.15 -6.56 -5.83
CA ILE A 10 2.41 -6.23 -5.17
C ILE A 10 2.18 -5.94 -3.68
N LYS A 11 1.22 -5.09 -3.32
CA LYS A 11 0.92 -4.77 -1.91
C LYS A 11 0.59 -6.02 -1.11
N GLY A 12 -0.26 -6.89 -1.65
CA GLY A 12 -0.70 -8.08 -0.96
C GLY A 12 0.40 -9.13 -0.79
N VAL A 13 1.22 -9.36 -1.84
CA VAL A 13 2.41 -10.21 -1.74
C VAL A 13 3.38 -9.65 -0.70
N VAL A 14 3.67 -8.35 -0.74
CA VAL A 14 4.60 -7.70 0.18
C VAL A 14 4.11 -7.82 1.63
N VAL A 15 2.86 -7.47 1.92
CA VAL A 15 2.32 -7.55 3.29
C VAL A 15 2.30 -8.99 3.78
N GLY A 16 1.80 -9.93 2.98
CA GLY A 16 1.77 -11.34 3.35
C GLY A 16 3.18 -11.93 3.53
N ALA A 17 4.14 -11.55 2.68
CA ALA A 17 5.53 -11.98 2.79
C ALA A 17 6.21 -11.40 4.03
N VAL A 18 5.98 -10.13 4.37
CA VAL A 18 6.53 -9.52 5.59
C VAL A 18 6.04 -10.27 6.82
N VAL A 19 4.73 -10.53 6.92
CA VAL A 19 4.18 -11.29 8.05
C VAL A 19 4.77 -12.69 8.08
N ALA A 20 4.86 -13.39 6.94
CA ALA A 20 5.47 -14.70 6.86
C ALA A 20 6.95 -14.71 7.27
N VAL A 21 7.74 -13.72 6.86
CA VAL A 21 9.15 -13.58 7.27
C VAL A 21 9.27 -13.35 8.77
N VAL A 22 8.41 -12.53 9.37
CA VAL A 22 8.40 -12.33 10.83
C VAL A 22 8.11 -13.65 11.55
N LEU A 23 7.16 -14.45 11.08
CA LEU A 23 6.87 -15.77 11.66
C LEU A 23 8.02 -16.76 11.48
N VAL A 24 8.55 -16.88 10.27
CA VAL A 24 9.57 -17.88 9.93
C VAL A 24 10.94 -17.51 10.50
N LYS A 25 11.41 -16.29 10.26
CA LYS A 25 12.75 -15.83 10.65
C LYS A 25 12.77 -15.18 12.03
N GLY A 26 11.70 -14.50 12.43
CA GLY A 26 11.61 -13.86 13.74
C GLY A 26 11.23 -14.83 14.85
N LEU A 27 10.27 -15.73 14.60
CA LEU A 27 9.74 -16.64 15.62
C LEU A 27 10.14 -18.11 15.39
N GLY A 28 10.80 -18.45 14.29
CA GLY A 28 11.18 -19.84 13.96
C GLY A 28 10.00 -20.74 13.55
N ILE A 29 8.82 -20.16 13.31
CA ILE A 29 7.60 -20.90 12.98
C ILE A 29 7.60 -21.19 11.48
N VAL A 30 8.16 -22.34 11.09
CA VAL A 30 8.21 -22.81 9.70
C VAL A 30 6.96 -23.59 9.27
N THR A 31 6.29 -24.22 10.22
CA THR A 31 4.98 -24.88 10.04
C THR A 31 4.10 -24.50 11.21
N TRP A 32 2.78 -24.49 11.01
CA TRP A 32 1.85 -24.13 12.07
C TRP A 32 0.65 -25.05 12.19
N GLY A 33 0.05 -25.05 13.39
CA GLY A 33 -1.27 -25.63 13.62
C GLY A 33 -2.39 -24.65 13.23
N ALA A 34 -3.62 -25.13 13.32
CA ALA A 34 -4.79 -24.37 12.89
C ALA A 34 -4.95 -23.01 13.59
N VAL A 35 -4.75 -22.97 14.91
CA VAL A 35 -4.94 -21.75 15.70
C VAL A 35 -3.99 -20.65 15.26
N VAL A 36 -2.69 -20.95 15.14
CA VAL A 36 -1.66 -19.99 14.74
C VAL A 36 -1.91 -19.49 13.31
N ALA A 37 -2.34 -20.38 12.40
CA ALA A 37 -2.70 -20.00 11.03
C ALA A 37 -3.81 -18.95 10.98
N TYR A 38 -4.86 -19.12 11.78
CA TYR A 38 -5.97 -18.16 11.83
C TYR A 38 -5.59 -16.85 12.51
N VAL A 39 -4.79 -16.89 13.58
CA VAL A 39 -4.26 -15.67 14.21
C VAL A 39 -3.39 -14.89 13.23
N ALA A 40 -2.51 -15.58 12.51
CA ALA A 40 -1.69 -14.95 11.46
C ALA A 40 -2.56 -14.39 10.33
N ALA A 41 -3.62 -15.09 9.93
CA ALA A 41 -4.57 -14.58 8.94
C ALA A 41 -5.30 -13.31 9.41
N VAL A 42 -5.72 -13.24 10.68
CA VAL A 42 -6.30 -12.02 11.29
C VAL A 42 -5.31 -10.86 11.18
N VAL A 43 -4.06 -11.07 11.57
CA VAL A 43 -3.01 -10.04 11.50
C VAL A 43 -2.76 -9.61 10.06
N THR A 44 -2.60 -10.55 9.12
CA THR A 44 -2.43 -10.24 7.70
C THR A 44 -3.63 -9.48 7.14
N GLY A 45 -4.86 -9.90 7.44
CA GLY A 45 -6.07 -9.23 6.98
C GLY A 45 -6.19 -7.80 7.48
N LEU A 46 -5.89 -7.58 8.76
CA LEU A 46 -5.82 -6.26 9.36
C LEU A 46 -4.79 -5.37 8.66
N LEU A 47 -3.55 -5.86 8.53
CA LEU A 47 -2.46 -5.10 7.91
C LEU A 47 -2.73 -4.80 6.44
N THR A 48 -3.22 -5.77 5.67
CA THR A 48 -3.56 -5.56 4.26
C THR A 48 -4.67 -4.54 4.09
N ALA A 49 -5.71 -4.58 4.92
CA ALA A 49 -6.78 -3.59 4.87
C ALA A 49 -6.29 -2.18 5.22
N LEU A 50 -5.42 -2.05 6.22
CA LEU A 50 -4.84 -0.75 6.61
C LEU A 50 -3.90 -0.18 5.54
N VAL A 51 -3.10 -1.04 4.89
CA VAL A 51 -2.16 -0.63 3.82
C VAL A 51 -2.89 -0.29 2.52
N SER A 52 -4.01 -0.96 2.24
CA SER A 52 -4.84 -0.67 1.06
C SER A 52 -5.87 0.44 1.29
N GLY A 53 -6.09 0.86 2.54
CA GLY A 53 -7.00 1.94 2.91
C GLY A 53 -6.42 3.34 2.73
N LYS A 54 -7.19 4.35 3.12
CA LYS A 54 -6.68 5.72 3.21
C LYS A 54 -5.65 5.83 4.32
N ALA A 55 -4.75 6.79 4.19
CA ALA A 55 -3.80 7.01 5.25
C ALA A 55 -4.48 7.46 6.56
N ILE A 56 -4.04 6.91 7.69
CA ILE A 56 -4.62 7.17 9.03
C ILE A 56 -4.57 8.64 9.45
N TRP A 57 -3.74 9.45 8.81
CA TRP A 57 -3.59 10.89 9.07
C TRP A 57 -4.59 11.77 8.32
N VAL A 58 -5.48 11.20 7.50
CA VAL A 58 -6.55 11.95 6.82
C VAL A 58 -7.76 12.09 7.75
N ARG A 59 -8.31 13.31 7.88
CA ARG A 59 -9.54 13.56 8.66
C ARG A 59 -10.68 12.67 8.12
N ASP A 60 -11.44 12.07 9.02
CA ASP A 60 -12.55 11.14 8.75
C ASP A 60 -12.18 9.76 8.14
N ALA A 61 -10.90 9.45 7.92
CA ALA A 61 -10.47 8.14 7.42
C ALA A 61 -10.53 7.02 8.48
N GLY A 62 -10.62 7.36 9.76
CA GLY A 62 -10.54 6.40 10.87
C GLY A 62 -11.66 5.36 10.87
N VAL A 63 -12.91 5.79 10.67
CA VAL A 63 -14.07 4.88 10.70
C VAL A 63 -14.10 3.97 9.46
N GLU A 64 -13.80 4.51 8.28
CA GLU A 64 -13.72 3.74 7.04
C GLU A 64 -12.62 2.67 7.12
N ASN A 65 -11.43 3.05 7.61
CA ASN A 65 -10.34 2.12 7.81
C ASN A 65 -10.65 1.05 8.86
N ALA A 66 -11.38 1.40 9.93
CA ALA A 66 -11.81 0.43 10.93
C ALA A 66 -12.78 -0.61 10.35
N ILE A 67 -13.75 -0.18 9.53
CA ILE A 67 -14.68 -1.09 8.85
C ILE A 67 -13.92 -1.97 7.85
N LYS A 68 -13.02 -1.38 7.05
CA LYS A 68 -12.18 -2.14 6.11
C LYS A 68 -11.27 -3.13 6.83
N ALA A 69 -10.73 -2.77 7.99
CA ALA A 69 -9.95 -3.65 8.84
C ALA A 69 -10.76 -4.86 9.31
N VAL A 70 -11.97 -4.64 9.84
CA VAL A 70 -12.86 -5.73 10.28
C VAL A 70 -13.23 -6.63 9.10
N ALA A 71 -13.57 -6.05 7.95
CA ALA A 71 -13.85 -6.81 6.73
C ALA A 71 -12.62 -7.62 6.27
N GLY A 72 -11.44 -7.01 6.28
CA GLY A 72 -10.18 -7.65 5.93
C GLY A 72 -9.86 -8.84 6.83
N VAL A 73 -10.08 -8.72 8.14
CA VAL A 73 -9.94 -9.81 9.11
C VAL A 73 -10.89 -10.97 8.78
N LEU A 74 -12.18 -10.69 8.59
CA LEU A 74 -13.18 -11.72 8.30
C LEU A 74 -12.85 -12.47 6.99
N ILE A 75 -12.53 -11.72 5.94
CA ILE A 75 -12.19 -12.30 4.64
C ILE A 75 -10.87 -13.07 4.72
N ALA A 76 -9.88 -12.59 5.48
CA ALA A 76 -8.62 -13.32 5.67
C ALA A 76 -8.84 -14.66 6.38
N VAL A 77 -9.68 -14.70 7.41
CA VAL A 77 -10.02 -15.93 8.14
C VAL A 77 -10.73 -16.92 7.21
N VAL A 78 -11.73 -16.46 6.44
CA VAL A 78 -12.44 -17.30 5.46
C VAL A 78 -11.51 -17.74 4.33
N GLY A 79 -10.64 -16.86 3.85
CA GLY A 79 -9.64 -17.16 2.84
C GLY A 79 -8.65 -18.22 3.33
N MET A 80 -8.15 -18.10 4.56
CA MET A 80 -7.29 -19.09 5.19
C MET A 80 -7.99 -20.43 5.37
N TYR A 81 -9.26 -20.43 5.81
CA TYR A 81 -10.07 -21.64 5.84
C TYR A 81 -10.14 -22.29 4.46
N GLY A 82 -10.38 -21.48 3.42
CA GLY A 82 -10.47 -21.97 2.04
C GLY A 82 -9.16 -22.56 1.52
N VAL A 83 -8.03 -21.91 1.77
CA VAL A 83 -6.69 -22.45 1.44
C VAL A 83 -6.47 -23.79 2.11
N ARG A 84 -6.77 -23.91 3.40
CA ARG A 84 -6.52 -25.15 4.16
C ARG A 84 -7.50 -26.26 3.80
N ARG A 85 -8.74 -25.92 3.46
CA ARG A 85 -9.80 -26.89 3.14
C ARG A 85 -9.75 -27.38 1.69
N TRP A 86 -9.50 -26.49 0.73
CA TRP A 86 -9.67 -26.77 -0.69
C TRP A 86 -8.36 -26.83 -1.49
N LEU A 87 -7.23 -26.36 -0.95
CA LEU A 87 -5.92 -26.48 -1.63
C LEU A 87 -5.05 -27.54 -0.92
N PRO A 88 -5.21 -28.84 -1.24
CA PRO A 88 -4.42 -29.91 -0.62
C PRO A 88 -2.99 -30.04 -1.16
N TYR A 89 -2.53 -29.11 -2.00
CA TYR A 89 -1.20 -29.17 -2.62
C TYR A 89 -0.08 -29.01 -1.59
N SER A 90 0.95 -29.83 -1.73
CA SER A 90 2.19 -29.71 -0.96
C SER A 90 3.24 -28.96 -1.74
N VAL A 91 3.97 -28.08 -1.06
CA VAL A 91 5.08 -27.31 -1.63
C VAL A 91 6.30 -27.52 -0.76
N ASP A 92 7.47 -27.58 -1.39
CA ASP A 92 8.75 -27.60 -0.71
C ASP A 92 9.43 -26.23 -0.85
N LEU A 93 9.56 -25.53 0.27
CA LEU A 93 10.24 -24.23 0.36
C LEU A 93 11.51 -24.34 1.22
N SER A 94 12.09 -25.55 1.33
CA SER A 94 13.30 -25.80 2.12
C SER A 94 14.50 -25.00 1.60
N LEU A 95 14.57 -24.72 0.29
CA LEU A 95 15.58 -23.85 -0.32
C LEU A 95 15.57 -22.42 0.26
N LEU A 96 14.42 -21.96 0.75
CA LEU A 96 14.24 -20.65 1.39
C LEU A 96 14.27 -20.76 2.93
N GLN A 97 14.58 -21.95 3.46
CA GLN A 97 14.46 -22.29 4.88
C GLN A 97 13.06 -21.98 5.44
N ALA A 98 12.02 -22.17 4.62
CA ALA A 98 10.63 -21.89 4.99
C ALA A 98 9.78 -23.16 5.18
N GLY A 99 10.44 -24.32 5.27
CA GLY A 99 9.82 -25.62 5.50
C GLY A 99 9.21 -26.25 4.25
N SER A 100 8.64 -27.43 4.43
CA SER A 100 7.91 -28.17 3.41
C SER A 100 6.62 -28.74 4.01
N GLY A 101 5.57 -28.86 3.20
CA GLY A 101 4.26 -29.27 3.70
C GLY A 101 3.11 -28.78 2.84
N ARG A 102 1.89 -28.90 3.37
CA ARG A 102 0.68 -28.42 2.69
C ARG A 102 0.69 -26.89 2.64
N LEU A 103 0.17 -26.35 1.54
CA LEU A 103 0.19 -24.91 1.25
C LEU A 103 -0.41 -24.07 2.39
N GLY A 104 -1.49 -24.56 3.01
CA GLY A 104 -2.16 -23.88 4.12
C GLY A 104 -1.53 -24.07 5.51
N ASP A 105 -0.53 -24.94 5.64
CA ASP A 105 0.21 -25.17 6.88
C ASP A 105 1.58 -24.45 6.89
N LEU A 106 1.95 -23.84 5.76
CA LEU A 106 3.17 -23.08 5.57
C LEU A 106 2.88 -21.56 5.57
N PRO A 107 3.43 -20.79 6.53
CA PRO A 107 3.31 -19.33 6.55
C PRO A 107 3.75 -18.66 5.25
N ALA A 108 4.90 -19.10 4.73
CA ALA A 108 5.53 -18.53 3.54
C ALA A 108 4.75 -18.76 2.25
N ALA A 109 3.80 -19.69 2.23
CA ALA A 109 2.94 -19.92 1.08
C ALA A 109 1.54 -19.32 1.31
N ALA A 110 0.92 -19.57 2.47
CA ALA A 110 -0.46 -19.20 2.74
C ALA A 110 -0.66 -17.68 2.89
N LEU A 111 0.21 -16.98 3.63
CA LEU A 111 -0.01 -15.55 3.93
C LEU A 111 0.19 -14.64 2.72
N PRO A 112 1.21 -14.82 1.87
CA PRO A 112 1.30 -14.08 0.62
C PRO A 112 0.05 -14.28 -0.23
N LEU A 113 -0.47 -15.51 -0.33
CA LEU A 113 -1.66 -15.80 -1.12
C LEU A 113 -2.92 -15.10 -0.57
N VAL A 114 -3.16 -15.19 0.74
CA VAL A 114 -4.29 -14.51 1.40
C VAL A 114 -4.15 -12.98 1.31
N GLY A 115 -2.96 -12.43 1.58
CA GLY A 115 -2.67 -11.00 1.48
C GLY A 115 -2.87 -10.47 0.05
N THR A 116 -2.45 -11.24 -0.95
CA THR A 116 -2.63 -10.93 -2.38
C THR A 116 -4.11 -10.83 -2.73
N LEU A 117 -4.91 -11.83 -2.36
CA LEU A 117 -6.34 -11.86 -2.62
C LEU A 117 -7.04 -10.63 -2.01
N LEU A 118 -6.71 -10.30 -0.77
CA LEU A 118 -7.28 -9.16 -0.05
C LEU A 118 -6.88 -7.82 -0.66
N ALA A 119 -5.60 -7.63 -0.97
CA ALA A 119 -5.11 -6.39 -1.53
C ALA A 119 -5.69 -6.14 -2.93
N LEU A 120 -5.86 -7.20 -3.74
CA LEU A 120 -6.57 -7.12 -5.01
C LEU A 120 -8.02 -6.66 -4.82
N MET A 121 -8.74 -7.25 -3.85
CA MET A 121 -10.13 -6.89 -3.59
C MET A 121 -10.28 -5.42 -3.18
N PHE A 122 -9.45 -4.95 -2.24
CA PHE A 122 -9.50 -3.55 -1.78
C PHE A 122 -9.08 -2.56 -2.87
N GLU A 123 -8.10 -2.90 -3.70
CA GLU A 123 -7.62 -2.00 -4.77
C GLU A 123 -8.63 -1.89 -5.94
N ILE A 124 -9.43 -2.94 -6.17
CA ILE A 124 -10.58 -2.91 -7.11
C ILE A 124 -11.73 -2.08 -6.52
N ASP A 125 -12.01 -2.20 -5.22
CA ASP A 125 -13.06 -1.44 -4.53
C ASP A 125 -12.77 0.07 -4.50
N ASN A 126 -11.51 0.47 -4.33
CA ASN A 126 -11.08 1.88 -4.25
C ASN A 126 -11.01 2.62 -5.61
N THR A 127 -11.70 2.13 -6.65
CA THR A 127 -11.56 2.63 -8.04
C THR A 127 -11.97 4.10 -8.25
N GLY A 128 -12.82 4.68 -7.39
CA GLY A 128 -13.30 6.07 -7.52
C GLY A 128 -12.49 7.17 -6.81
N GLU A 129 -11.60 6.82 -5.87
CA GLU A 129 -10.96 7.84 -4.99
C GLU A 129 -9.58 8.29 -5.48
N SER A 130 -8.76 7.37 -6.00
CA SER A 130 -7.39 7.69 -6.39
C SER A 130 -7.29 8.61 -7.60
N ALA A 131 -8.31 8.64 -8.46
CA ALA A 131 -8.40 9.60 -9.56
C ALA A 131 -8.63 11.04 -9.06
N LYS A 132 -9.39 11.19 -7.96
CA LYS A 132 -9.64 12.49 -7.32
C LYS A 132 -8.43 12.99 -6.53
N GLU A 133 -7.68 12.09 -5.90
CA GLU A 133 -6.45 12.45 -5.17
C GLU A 133 -5.28 12.78 -6.10
N ALA A 134 -5.09 12.01 -7.18
CA ALA A 134 -4.09 12.33 -8.21
C ALA A 134 -4.35 13.70 -8.86
N GLY A 135 -5.62 14.00 -9.18
CA GLY A 135 -6.00 15.32 -9.71
C GLY A 135 -5.77 16.46 -8.73
N ARG A 136 -5.99 16.25 -7.43
CA ARG A 136 -5.70 17.26 -6.39
C ARG A 136 -4.21 17.46 -6.14
N ALA A 137 -3.41 16.38 -6.15
CA ALA A 137 -1.95 16.48 -6.01
C ALA A 137 -1.34 17.21 -7.21
N GLN A 138 -1.77 16.88 -8.43
CA GLN A 138 -1.32 17.52 -9.66
C GLN A 138 -1.77 18.99 -9.76
N SER A 139 -2.99 19.30 -9.30
CA SER A 139 -3.49 20.68 -9.17
C SER A 139 -2.68 21.52 -8.19
N LYS A 140 -2.36 20.98 -7.00
CA LYS A 140 -1.51 21.67 -6.02
C LYS A 140 -0.09 21.90 -6.52
N GLN A 141 0.46 20.94 -7.26
CA GLN A 141 1.79 21.06 -7.87
C GLN A 141 1.81 22.15 -8.94
N ARG A 142 0.76 22.22 -9.78
CA ARG A 142 0.58 23.29 -10.78
C ARG A 142 0.45 24.68 -10.15
N ILE A 143 -0.27 24.79 -9.03
CA ILE A 143 -0.44 26.06 -8.30
C ILE A 143 0.88 26.50 -7.64
N ALA A 144 1.65 25.56 -7.08
CA ALA A 144 2.95 25.86 -6.49
C ALA A 144 3.98 26.30 -7.56
N GLU A 145 3.92 25.71 -8.75
CA GLU A 145 4.76 26.08 -9.88
C GLU A 145 4.37 27.45 -10.44
N SER A 146 3.07 27.75 -10.61
CA SER A 146 2.62 29.07 -11.07
C SER A 146 3.00 30.18 -10.10
N LYS A 147 2.88 29.94 -8.78
CA LYS A 147 3.26 30.93 -7.76
C LYS A 147 4.76 31.20 -7.75
N ARG A 148 5.58 30.18 -8.01
CA ARG A 148 7.04 30.33 -8.10
C ARG A 148 7.47 31.09 -9.36
N VAL A 149 6.77 30.91 -10.48
CA VAL A 149 7.02 31.68 -11.72
C VAL A 149 6.63 33.14 -11.53
N GLU A 150 5.48 33.41 -10.91
CA GLU A 150 5.00 34.77 -10.63
C GLU A 150 5.94 35.53 -9.67
N GLU A 151 6.54 34.85 -8.68
CA GLU A 151 7.51 35.44 -7.76
C GLU A 151 8.86 35.77 -8.44
N LEU A 152 9.27 34.96 -9.43
CA LEU A 152 10.47 35.21 -10.25
C LEU A 152 10.27 36.39 -11.21
N ASP A 153 9.11 36.50 -11.85
CA ASP A 153 8.78 37.60 -12.77
C ASP A 153 8.70 38.94 -12.03
N VAL A 154 8.17 38.96 -10.80
CA VAL A 154 8.13 40.17 -9.96
C VAL A 154 9.54 40.59 -9.56
N ALA A 155 10.40 39.66 -9.12
CA ALA A 155 11.78 39.96 -8.75
C ALA A 155 12.61 40.50 -9.93
N GLU A 156 12.39 39.97 -11.14
CA GLU A 156 13.06 40.44 -12.36
C GLU A 156 12.58 41.84 -12.76
N SER A 157 11.31 42.16 -12.54
CA SER A 157 10.75 43.51 -12.79
C SER A 157 11.24 44.59 -11.82
N GLU A 158 11.51 44.23 -10.55
CA GLU A 158 12.09 45.14 -9.54
C GLU A 158 13.59 45.40 -9.78
N LEU A 159 14.32 44.40 -10.30
CA LEU A 159 15.71 44.56 -10.72
C LEU A 159 15.86 45.44 -11.98
N ALA A 160 14.93 45.34 -12.93
CA ALA A 160 14.93 46.14 -14.16
C ALA A 160 14.57 47.63 -13.92
N THR A 161 13.79 47.94 -12.88
CA THR A 161 13.40 49.32 -12.55
C THR A 161 14.49 50.11 -11.84
N HIS A 162 15.48 49.45 -11.22
CA HIS A 162 16.61 50.10 -10.55
C HIS A 162 17.82 50.40 -11.45
N SER A 163 17.85 49.88 -12.69
CA SER A 163 19.01 50.01 -13.60
C SER A 163 18.78 51.01 -14.76
N SER A 164 18.02 52.09 -14.57
CA SER A 164 17.95 53.17 -15.58
C SER A 164 19.22 54.03 -15.53
N PRO A 165 20.07 54.06 -16.59
CA PRO A 165 21.21 54.94 -16.63
C PRO A 165 20.74 56.38 -16.90
N ARG A 166 21.02 57.29 -15.95
CA ARG A 166 20.85 58.73 -16.11
C ARG A 166 21.56 59.21 -17.39
N ARG A 167 20.78 59.45 -18.44
CA ARG A 167 21.20 60.10 -19.67
C ARG A 167 21.68 61.52 -19.32
N ARG A 168 23.00 61.71 -19.21
CA ARG A 168 23.61 63.04 -19.07
C ARG A 168 23.43 63.78 -20.39
N ALA A 169 22.58 64.80 -20.39
CA ALA A 169 22.59 65.84 -21.41
C ALA A 169 23.92 66.59 -21.33
N ARG A 170 24.68 66.60 -22.41
CA ARG A 170 25.80 67.53 -22.62
C ARG A 170 25.29 68.70 -23.46
N HIS A 171 25.52 69.90 -22.94
CA HIS A 171 25.56 71.15 -23.70
C HIS A 171 26.78 71.17 -24.63
#